data_AF-A0A5B0S1N1-F1
#
_entry.id   AF-A0A5B0S1N1-F1
#
_cell.length_a   1.000
_cell.length_b   1.000
_cell.length_c   1.000
_cell.angle_alpha   90.00
_cell.angle_beta   90.00
_cell.angle_gamma   90.00
#
_symmetry.space_group_name_H-M   'P 1'
#
loop_
_entity.id
_entity.type
_entity.pdbx_description
1 polymer ?
#
loop_
_entity_poly.entity_id
_entity_poly.type
_entity_poly.pdbx_seq_one_letter_code
_entity_poly.pdbx_strand_id
1 'polypeptide(L)'
;MMISRDRIGYIPLSVDDPAYIREALREKAAGMTPCRCSNCSTEAAPTLINNLVWANKDNFDSIIADQFVTAESRDLTLKYPTRPTPFRKRKIPDSDRPEIDAFKAELITNLHRYFNETFGGGLPLPAAEVFGDEEAEAIVTYMHHINTPNDIRGIIGGKCYDGQLVWLFDQVITYKNSLAGKMRSAPPKKAKANPPGPGTDPTDVTALASTSAHQLLPRGGARPPTKKSLAAEASRRKSLEKKAQEELWLISEHKRKEQIAQFLREGLEQARLERLGEAQPTAGRDDGMEK
;
A
#
# COMPACT_ATOMS: atom_id res chain seq x y z
N MET A 1 11.90 -41.17 -7.11
CA MET A 1 13.00 -40.34 -6.57
C MET A 1 12.42 -39.47 -5.47
N MET A 2 12.59 -39.89 -4.21
CA MET A 2 12.22 -39.07 -3.05
C MET A 2 13.37 -38.09 -2.80
N ILE A 3 13.08 -36.80 -2.80
CA ILE A 3 13.98 -35.78 -2.26
C ILE A 3 14.13 -36.12 -0.78
N SER A 4 15.28 -36.66 -0.39
CA SER A 4 15.63 -36.89 1.00
C SER A 4 15.64 -35.53 1.70
N ARG A 5 14.58 -35.22 2.45
CA ARG A 5 14.66 -34.21 3.51
C ARG A 5 15.70 -34.71 4.50
N ASP A 6 16.89 -34.13 4.46
CA ASP A 6 18.02 -34.57 5.26
C ASP A 6 17.73 -34.49 6.77
N ARG A 7 18.23 -35.52 7.44
CA ARG A 7 18.05 -35.95 8.83
C ARG A 7 18.57 -34.98 9.92
N ILE A 8 18.76 -33.71 9.59
CA ILE A 8 19.57 -32.77 10.40
C ILE A 8 18.74 -31.63 11.01
N GLY A 9 17.48 -31.48 10.61
CA GLY A 9 16.55 -30.52 11.23
C GLY A 9 16.82 -29.04 10.89
N TYR A 10 17.83 -28.74 10.07
CA TYR A 10 18.13 -27.39 9.57
C TYR A 10 18.65 -27.47 8.12
N ILE A 11 18.60 -26.34 7.42
CA ILE A 11 19.09 -26.19 6.04
C ILE A 11 20.49 -25.56 6.10
N PRO A 12 21.56 -26.25 5.63
CA PRO A 12 22.88 -25.65 5.53
C PRO A 12 22.88 -24.44 4.59
N LEU A 13 23.38 -23.30 5.09
CA LEU A 13 23.45 -22.04 4.33
C LEU A 13 24.86 -21.72 3.80
N SER A 14 25.86 -22.57 4.12
CA SER A 14 27.25 -22.41 3.69
C SER A 14 27.79 -23.70 3.07
N VAL A 15 28.74 -23.55 2.12
CA VAL A 15 29.48 -24.64 1.51
C VAL A 15 30.47 -25.31 2.47
N ASP A 16 30.83 -24.62 3.56
CA ASP A 16 31.73 -25.13 4.60
C ASP A 16 30.99 -25.97 5.66
N ASP A 17 29.66 -26.05 5.59
CA ASP A 17 28.88 -26.83 6.55
C ASP A 17 29.21 -28.33 6.41
N PRO A 18 29.58 -29.03 7.50
CA PRO A 18 29.87 -30.46 7.47
C PRO A 18 28.73 -31.33 6.94
N ALA A 19 27.47 -30.91 7.10
CA ALA A 19 26.32 -31.56 6.49
C ALA A 19 26.31 -31.43 4.97
N TYR A 20 26.54 -30.22 4.46
CA TYR A 20 26.62 -29.95 3.03
C TYR A 20 27.75 -30.75 2.38
N ILE A 21 28.94 -30.77 3.00
CA ILE A 21 30.11 -31.51 2.49
C ILE A 21 29.81 -33.01 2.40
N ARG A 22 29.19 -33.60 3.43
CA ARG A 22 28.82 -35.02 3.43
C ARG A 22 27.81 -35.37 2.34
N GLU A 23 26.79 -34.54 2.15
CA GLU A 23 25.79 -34.79 1.10
C GLU A 23 26.40 -34.61 -0.30
N ALA A 24 27.22 -33.59 -0.51
CA ALA A 24 27.94 -33.39 -1.77
C ALA A 24 28.89 -34.57 -2.10
N LEU A 25 29.54 -35.17 -1.10
CA LEU A 25 30.35 -36.38 -1.29
C LEU A 25 29.48 -37.60 -1.64
N ARG A 26 28.32 -37.74 -1.00
CA ARG A 26 27.37 -38.81 -1.29
C ARG A 26 26.85 -38.71 -2.72
N GLU A 27 26.49 -37.52 -3.18
CA GLU A 27 26.04 -37.28 -4.56
C GLU A 27 27.11 -37.65 -5.59
N LYS A 28 28.38 -37.26 -5.34
CA LYS A 28 29.52 -37.64 -6.18
C LYS A 28 29.74 -39.15 -6.21
N ALA A 29 29.68 -39.82 -5.05
CA ALA A 29 29.83 -41.27 -4.96
C ALA A 29 28.70 -42.03 -5.68
N ALA A 30 27.50 -41.45 -5.70
CA ALA A 30 26.34 -41.99 -6.43
C ALA A 30 26.35 -41.65 -7.93
N GLY A 31 27.37 -40.93 -8.43
CA GLY A 31 27.48 -40.55 -9.84
C GLY A 31 26.41 -39.55 -10.29
N MET A 32 25.86 -38.75 -9.36
CA MET A 32 24.87 -37.74 -9.70
C MET A 32 25.54 -36.58 -10.47
N THR A 33 24.82 -36.02 -11.46
CA THR A 33 25.30 -34.85 -12.20
C THR A 33 25.36 -33.64 -11.27
N PRO A 34 26.37 -32.75 -11.41
CA PRO A 34 26.45 -31.53 -10.64
C PRO A 34 25.17 -30.70 -10.76
N CYS A 35 24.73 -30.14 -9.63
CA CYS A 35 23.55 -29.27 -9.60
C CYS A 35 23.81 -27.98 -10.40
N ARG A 36 22.87 -27.62 -11.27
CA ARG A 36 22.89 -26.40 -12.10
C ARG A 36 21.87 -25.36 -11.65
N CYS A 37 21.39 -25.45 -10.41
CA CYS A 37 20.44 -24.47 -9.89
C CYS A 37 21.13 -23.10 -9.70
N SER A 38 20.33 -22.06 -9.50
CA SER A 38 20.83 -20.69 -9.31
C SER A 38 21.76 -20.52 -8.10
N ASN A 39 21.74 -21.44 -7.13
CA ASN A 39 22.63 -21.42 -5.98
C ASN A 39 23.95 -22.15 -6.23
N CYS A 40 23.94 -23.22 -7.02
CA CYS A 40 25.13 -24.02 -7.33
C CYS A 40 25.88 -23.52 -8.57
N SER A 41 25.20 -22.83 -9.49
CA SER A 41 25.77 -22.25 -10.70
C SER A 41 25.27 -20.81 -10.88
N THR A 42 25.83 -19.92 -10.07
CA THR A 42 25.47 -18.48 -10.05
C THR A 42 25.82 -17.77 -11.36
N GLU A 43 26.90 -18.19 -12.03
CA GLU A 43 27.37 -17.61 -13.29
C GLU A 43 26.43 -17.91 -14.47
N ALA A 44 25.85 -19.12 -14.50
CA ALA A 44 24.92 -19.54 -15.55
C ALA A 44 23.48 -19.06 -15.32
N ALA A 45 23.10 -18.83 -14.06
CA ALA A 45 21.77 -18.38 -13.66
C ALA A 45 21.20 -17.16 -14.43
N PRO A 46 21.94 -16.06 -14.66
CA PRO A 46 21.39 -14.91 -15.38
C PRO A 46 21.06 -15.24 -16.84
N THR A 47 21.92 -16.03 -17.50
CA THR A 47 21.72 -16.48 -18.88
C THR A 47 20.46 -17.34 -18.98
N LEU A 48 20.29 -18.28 -18.04
CA LEU A 48 19.10 -19.12 -17.94
C LEU A 48 17.82 -18.28 -17.76
N ILE A 49 17.80 -17.32 -16.83
CA ILE A 49 16.63 -16.47 -16.55
C ILE A 49 16.23 -15.65 -17.78
N ASN A 50 17.22 -15.08 -18.49
CA ASN A 50 16.96 -14.29 -19.70
C ASN A 50 16.40 -15.16 -20.83
N ASN A 51 16.90 -16.39 -20.97
CA ASN A 51 16.48 -17.32 -22.01
C ASN A 51 15.13 -17.99 -21.71
N LEU A 52 14.76 -18.17 -20.44
CA LEU A 52 13.48 -18.77 -20.04
C LEU A 52 12.26 -18.00 -20.56
N VAL A 53 12.40 -16.72 -20.88
CA VAL A 53 11.35 -15.91 -21.52
C VAL A 53 10.93 -16.46 -22.88
N TRP A 54 11.86 -17.15 -23.55
CA TRP A 54 11.70 -17.77 -24.87
C TRP A 54 11.37 -19.26 -24.81
N ALA A 55 11.22 -19.82 -23.60
CA ALA A 55 10.98 -21.24 -23.43
C ALA A 55 9.65 -21.66 -24.08
N ASN A 56 9.75 -22.68 -24.92
CA ASN A 56 8.67 -23.44 -25.53
C ASN A 56 8.97 -24.94 -25.33
N LYS A 57 8.09 -25.81 -25.81
CA LYS A 57 8.24 -27.27 -25.59
C LYS A 57 9.48 -27.86 -26.28
N ASP A 58 9.98 -27.21 -27.32
CA ASP A 58 11.05 -27.75 -28.18
C ASP A 58 12.44 -27.24 -27.78
N ASN A 59 12.53 -26.06 -27.14
CA ASN A 59 13.80 -25.43 -26.74
C ASN A 59 14.05 -25.43 -25.23
N PHE A 60 13.11 -25.93 -24.41
CA PHE A 60 13.23 -25.92 -22.95
C PHE A 60 14.50 -26.63 -22.47
N ASP A 61 14.75 -27.85 -22.96
CA ASP A 61 15.92 -28.63 -22.54
C ASP A 61 17.23 -27.95 -22.95
N SER A 62 17.27 -27.32 -24.13
CA SER A 62 18.43 -26.54 -24.59
C SER A 62 18.66 -25.28 -23.74
N ILE A 63 17.59 -24.65 -23.26
CA ILE A 63 17.67 -23.49 -22.34
C ILE A 63 18.21 -23.93 -20.99
N ILE A 64 17.66 -25.01 -20.40
CA ILE A 64 18.18 -25.57 -19.15
C ILE A 64 19.65 -26.02 -19.30
N ALA A 65 20.02 -26.49 -20.49
CA ALA A 65 21.38 -26.92 -20.77
C ALA A 65 22.36 -25.76 -21.05
N ASP A 66 21.93 -24.50 -21.05
CA ASP A 66 22.68 -23.31 -21.48
C ASP A 66 23.22 -23.40 -22.92
N GLN A 67 22.56 -24.19 -23.77
CA GLN A 67 22.92 -24.36 -25.19
C GLN A 67 22.10 -23.46 -26.11
N PHE A 68 21.12 -22.75 -25.56
CA PHE A 68 20.23 -21.87 -26.31
C PHE A 68 20.80 -20.46 -26.42
N VAL A 69 20.96 -19.98 -27.66
CA VAL A 69 21.44 -18.63 -27.97
C VAL A 69 20.36 -17.90 -28.75
N THR A 70 20.01 -16.70 -28.32
CA THR A 70 19.03 -15.85 -29.00
C THR A 70 19.65 -14.50 -29.32
N ALA A 71 19.36 -13.97 -30.50
CA ALA A 71 19.74 -12.62 -30.90
C ALA A 71 18.70 -11.55 -30.48
N GLU A 72 17.53 -11.99 -29.97
CA GLU A 72 16.41 -11.12 -29.68
C GLU A 72 16.35 -10.80 -28.18
N SER A 73 16.37 -9.51 -27.82
CA SER A 73 16.06 -9.08 -26.46
C SER A 73 14.56 -8.84 -26.34
N ARG A 74 13.88 -9.54 -25.42
CA ARG A 74 12.50 -9.25 -25.06
C ARG A 74 12.45 -8.39 -23.81
N ASP A 75 11.74 -7.27 -23.90
CA ASP A 75 11.44 -6.45 -22.74
C ASP A 75 10.36 -7.13 -21.88
N LEU A 76 10.78 -7.63 -20.72
CA LEU A 76 9.92 -8.28 -19.72
C LEU A 76 8.91 -7.31 -19.09
N THR A 77 9.08 -5.99 -19.22
CA THR A 77 8.19 -5.00 -18.60
C THR A 77 6.76 -5.07 -19.15
N LEU A 78 6.58 -5.54 -20.39
CA LEU A 78 5.26 -5.69 -21.02
C LEU A 78 4.47 -6.91 -20.50
N LYS A 79 5.11 -7.84 -19.80
CA LYS A 79 4.50 -9.10 -19.34
C LYS A 79 3.80 -8.96 -17.98
N TYR A 80 4.13 -7.92 -17.22
CA TYR A 80 3.48 -7.67 -15.94
C TYR A 80 2.18 -6.90 -16.17
N PRO A 81 1.03 -7.41 -15.66
CA PRO A 81 -0.22 -6.65 -15.72
C PRO A 81 0.02 -5.26 -15.13
N THR A 82 -0.42 -4.22 -15.84
CA THR A 82 -0.35 -2.85 -15.33
C THR A 82 -0.96 -2.84 -13.94
N ARG A 83 -0.20 -2.35 -12.95
CA ARG A 83 -0.67 -2.31 -11.56
C ARG A 83 -2.03 -1.63 -11.55
N PRO A 84 -3.10 -2.30 -11.06
CA PRO A 84 -4.42 -1.72 -11.07
C PRO A 84 -4.39 -0.40 -10.31
N THR A 85 -5.09 0.60 -10.84
CA THR A 85 -5.17 1.91 -10.20
C THR A 85 -5.71 1.75 -8.79
N PRO A 86 -5.02 2.26 -7.76
CA PRO A 86 -5.49 2.13 -6.39
C PRO A 86 -6.84 2.82 -6.25
N PHE A 87 -7.79 2.16 -5.58
CA PHE A 87 -9.07 2.77 -5.24
C PHE A 87 -8.85 4.05 -4.43
N ARG A 88 -9.65 5.09 -4.68
CA ARG A 88 -9.58 6.31 -3.90
C ARG A 88 -10.32 6.10 -2.58
N LYS A 89 -9.61 6.22 -1.47
CA LYS A 89 -10.19 6.17 -0.12
C LYS A 89 -11.17 7.33 0.07
N ARG A 90 -12.33 7.07 0.66
CA ARG A 90 -13.22 8.14 1.12
C ARG A 90 -12.81 8.55 2.53
N LYS A 91 -12.75 9.85 2.80
CA LYS A 91 -12.63 10.33 4.17
C LYS A 91 -13.99 10.17 4.86
N ILE A 92 -14.05 9.27 5.82
CA ILE A 92 -15.23 9.09 6.68
C ILE A 92 -15.24 10.27 7.67
N PRO A 93 -16.34 11.07 7.74
CA PRO A 93 -16.46 12.12 8.72
C PRO A 93 -16.65 11.54 10.12
N ASP A 94 -16.12 12.21 11.15
CA ASP A 94 -16.14 11.68 12.52
C ASP A 94 -17.56 11.48 13.10
N SER A 95 -18.57 12.14 12.50
CA SER A 95 -19.99 11.96 12.84
C SER A 95 -20.54 10.58 12.47
N ASP A 96 -19.99 9.95 11.43
CA ASP A 96 -20.51 8.69 10.86
C ASP A 96 -19.71 7.47 11.36
N ARG A 97 -18.56 7.70 12.00
CA ARG A 97 -17.70 6.67 12.61
C ARG A 97 -18.45 5.69 13.51
N PRO A 98 -19.29 6.10 14.49
CA PRO A 98 -19.92 5.13 15.38
C PRO A 98 -20.89 4.19 14.65
N GLU A 99 -21.57 4.65 13.60
CA GLU A 99 -22.46 3.82 12.80
C GLU A 99 -21.68 2.86 11.89
N ILE A 100 -20.57 3.34 11.34
CA ILE A 100 -19.64 2.54 10.54
C ILE A 100 -18.94 1.47 11.38
N ASP A 101 -18.48 1.80 12.57
CA ASP A 101 -17.82 0.87 13.48
C ASP A 101 -18.79 -0.22 13.94
N ALA A 102 -20.06 0.13 14.18
CA ALA A 102 -21.12 -0.84 14.47
C ALA A 102 -21.34 -1.79 13.27
N PHE A 103 -21.40 -1.26 12.05
CA PHE A 103 -21.53 -2.08 10.85
C PHE A 103 -20.31 -2.99 10.63
N LYS A 104 -19.08 -2.52 10.89
CA LYS A 104 -17.87 -3.37 10.82
C LYS A 104 -17.96 -4.55 11.78
N ALA A 105 -18.31 -4.28 13.04
CA ALA A 105 -18.43 -5.32 14.06
C ALA A 105 -19.51 -6.35 13.68
N GLU A 106 -20.64 -5.89 13.15
CA GLU A 106 -21.71 -6.74 12.64
C GLU A 106 -21.24 -7.58 11.45
N LEU A 107 -20.53 -6.98 10.48
CA LEU A 107 -20.02 -7.66 9.29
C LEU A 107 -19.05 -8.80 9.65
N ILE A 108 -18.11 -8.54 10.56
CA ILE A 108 -17.15 -9.53 11.05
C ILE A 108 -17.90 -10.68 11.74
N THR A 109 -18.80 -10.35 12.68
CA THR A 109 -19.55 -11.35 13.45
C THR A 109 -20.42 -12.22 12.54
N ASN A 110 -21.11 -11.61 11.59
CA ASN A 110 -21.99 -12.30 10.65
C ASN A 110 -21.21 -13.21 9.70
N LEU A 111 -20.05 -12.77 9.22
CA LEU A 111 -19.21 -13.59 8.35
C LEU A 111 -18.57 -14.76 9.10
N HIS A 112 -18.12 -14.55 10.35
CA HIS A 112 -17.58 -15.63 11.19
C HIS A 112 -18.63 -16.71 11.45
N ARG A 113 -19.87 -16.30 11.72
CA ARG A 113 -21.00 -17.23 11.84
C ARG A 113 -21.25 -17.97 10.54
N TYR A 114 -21.36 -17.26 9.41
CA TYR A 114 -21.57 -17.87 8.09
C TYR A 114 -20.47 -18.87 7.73
N PHE A 115 -19.21 -18.53 8.04
CA PHE A 115 -18.07 -19.41 7.84
C PHE A 115 -18.16 -20.68 8.68
N ASN A 116 -18.48 -20.55 9.98
CA ASN A 116 -18.63 -21.69 10.88
C ASN A 116 -19.80 -22.60 10.49
N GLU A 117 -20.91 -22.03 10.02
CA GLU A 117 -22.06 -22.77 9.49
C GLU A 117 -21.72 -23.51 8.18
N THR A 118 -20.91 -22.89 7.32
CA THR A 118 -20.57 -23.45 6.00
C THR A 118 -19.51 -24.55 6.08
N PHE A 119 -18.49 -24.39 6.93
CA PHE A 119 -17.32 -25.28 6.95
C PHE A 119 -17.16 -26.14 8.22
N GLY A 120 -17.91 -25.85 9.28
CA GLY A 120 -17.84 -26.60 10.54
C GLY A 120 -16.47 -26.57 11.23
N GLY A 121 -16.32 -27.33 12.32
CA GLY A 121 -15.11 -27.37 13.17
C GLY A 121 -13.92 -28.17 12.61
N GLY A 122 -13.88 -28.43 11.30
CA GLY A 122 -12.87 -29.30 10.67
C GLY A 122 -11.71 -28.59 9.98
N LEU A 123 -11.72 -27.25 9.91
CA LEU A 123 -10.68 -26.50 9.21
C LEU A 123 -9.51 -26.13 10.14
N PRO A 124 -8.26 -26.20 9.65
CA PRO A 124 -7.08 -25.74 10.40
C PRO A 124 -7.03 -24.24 10.65
N LEU A 125 -7.88 -23.46 9.97
CA LEU A 125 -7.90 -22.00 10.01
C LEU A 125 -9.16 -21.50 10.74
N PRO A 126 -9.02 -20.68 11.79
CA PRO A 126 -10.16 -20.07 12.46
C PRO A 126 -10.77 -18.94 11.60
N ALA A 127 -12.06 -18.63 11.81
CA ALA A 127 -12.76 -17.59 11.06
C ALA A 127 -12.10 -16.20 11.15
N ALA A 128 -11.43 -15.90 12.27
CA ALA A 128 -10.68 -14.65 12.46
C ALA A 128 -9.46 -14.52 11.53
N GLU A 129 -8.86 -15.63 11.09
CA GLU A 129 -7.76 -15.64 10.10
C GLU A 129 -8.29 -15.52 8.67
N VAL A 130 -9.59 -15.78 8.46
CA VAL A 130 -10.23 -15.65 7.14
C VAL A 130 -10.70 -14.23 6.87
N PHE A 131 -11.11 -13.51 7.92
CA PHE A 131 -11.60 -12.15 7.81
C PHE A 131 -11.54 -11.43 9.17
N GLY A 132 -10.84 -10.31 9.23
CA GLY A 132 -10.62 -9.52 10.43
C GLY A 132 -11.02 -8.06 10.27
N ASP A 133 -10.49 -7.24 11.18
CA ASP A 133 -10.78 -5.79 11.20
C ASP A 133 -10.18 -5.06 10.00
N GLU A 134 -9.03 -5.51 9.50
CA GLU A 134 -8.36 -4.88 8.36
C GLU A 134 -9.20 -5.01 7.08
N GLU A 135 -9.73 -6.20 6.81
CA GLU A 135 -10.61 -6.45 5.67
C GLU A 135 -11.94 -5.71 5.80
N ALA A 136 -12.53 -5.69 7.01
CA ALA A 136 -13.77 -4.96 7.28
C ALA A 136 -13.60 -3.45 7.10
N GLU A 137 -12.50 -2.88 7.61
CA GLU A 137 -12.15 -1.46 7.44
C GLU A 137 -11.95 -1.12 5.96
N ALA A 138 -11.30 -2.00 5.20
CA ALA A 138 -11.10 -1.82 3.77
C ALA A 138 -12.46 -1.77 3.03
N ILE A 139 -13.36 -2.71 3.31
CA ILE A 139 -14.70 -2.73 2.71
C ILE A 139 -15.44 -1.42 2.97
N VAL A 140 -15.47 -0.94 4.22
CA VAL A 140 -16.19 0.30 4.53
C VAL A 140 -15.52 1.53 3.92
N THR A 141 -14.19 1.58 3.94
CA THR A 141 -13.41 2.67 3.32
C THR A 141 -13.64 2.80 1.82
N TYR A 142 -13.83 1.67 1.12
CA TYR A 142 -14.04 1.62 -0.32
C TYR A 142 -15.49 1.29 -0.72
N MET A 143 -16.44 1.40 0.21
CA MET A 143 -17.84 1.03 0.00
C MET A 143 -18.52 1.74 -1.19
N HIS A 144 -18.06 2.94 -1.54
CA HIS A 144 -18.53 3.70 -2.70
C HIS A 144 -18.02 3.15 -4.04
N HIS A 145 -16.97 2.33 -4.05
CA HIS A 145 -16.43 1.67 -5.25
C HIS A 145 -16.99 0.26 -5.46
N ILE A 146 -17.67 -0.32 -4.46
CA ILE A 146 -18.26 -1.66 -4.55
C ILE A 146 -19.57 -1.60 -5.35
N ASN A 147 -19.54 -2.10 -6.59
CA ASN A 147 -20.69 -2.24 -7.47
C ASN A 147 -20.88 -3.68 -7.96
N THR A 148 -19.83 -4.49 -7.90
CA THR A 148 -19.84 -5.91 -8.24
C THR A 148 -19.15 -6.74 -7.14
N PRO A 149 -19.46 -8.04 -7.01
CA PRO A 149 -18.74 -8.94 -6.11
C PRO A 149 -17.22 -9.01 -6.40
N ASN A 150 -16.80 -8.78 -7.65
CA ASN A 150 -15.39 -8.75 -8.02
C ASN A 150 -14.63 -7.53 -7.48
N ASP A 151 -15.31 -6.41 -7.23
CA ASP A 151 -14.69 -5.23 -6.62
C ASP A 151 -14.20 -5.54 -5.20
N ILE A 152 -14.96 -6.37 -4.47
CA ILE A 152 -14.63 -6.82 -3.12
C ILE A 152 -13.34 -7.65 -3.13
N ARG A 153 -13.14 -8.50 -4.14
CA ARG A 153 -11.91 -9.27 -4.31
C ARG A 153 -10.69 -8.37 -4.48
N GLY A 154 -10.84 -7.25 -5.21
CA GLY A 154 -9.79 -6.26 -5.37
C GLY A 154 -9.50 -5.43 -4.12
N ILE A 155 -10.48 -5.33 -3.21
CA ILE A 155 -10.38 -4.54 -1.97
C ILE A 155 -9.76 -5.37 -0.83
N ILE A 156 -10.26 -6.58 -0.60
CA ILE A 156 -9.77 -7.48 0.45
C ILE A 156 -8.43 -8.12 0.03
N GLY A 157 -8.32 -8.47 -1.26
CA GLY A 157 -7.21 -9.28 -1.75
C GLY A 157 -7.27 -10.72 -1.25
N GLY A 158 -6.21 -11.48 -1.50
CA GLY A 158 -6.08 -12.85 -0.99
C GLY A 158 -6.95 -13.90 -1.70
N LYS A 159 -7.02 -15.09 -1.08
CA LYS A 159 -7.86 -16.20 -1.53
C LYS A 159 -9.23 -16.08 -0.86
N CYS A 160 -10.28 -15.99 -1.66
CA CYS A 160 -11.66 -16.06 -1.17
C CYS A 160 -12.19 -17.48 -1.33
N TYR A 161 -13.06 -17.90 -0.42
CA TYR A 161 -13.81 -19.16 -0.57
C TYR A 161 -15.09 -18.94 -1.38
N ASP A 162 -15.64 -20.03 -1.91
CA ASP A 162 -16.83 -19.97 -2.76
C ASP A 162 -18.02 -19.37 -2.02
N GLY A 163 -18.70 -18.40 -2.63
CA GLY A 163 -19.84 -17.70 -2.04
C GLY A 163 -19.50 -16.53 -1.10
N GLN A 164 -18.25 -16.40 -0.63
CA GLN A 164 -17.84 -15.30 0.26
C GLN A 164 -18.09 -13.92 -0.36
N LEU A 165 -17.67 -13.74 -1.62
CA LEU A 165 -17.76 -12.45 -2.31
C LEU A 165 -19.21 -12.03 -2.57
N VAL A 166 -20.07 -12.98 -2.89
CA VAL A 166 -21.50 -12.74 -3.13
C VAL A 166 -22.17 -12.34 -1.81
N TRP A 167 -21.90 -13.10 -0.74
CA TRP A 167 -22.45 -12.81 0.58
C TRP A 167 -22.02 -11.43 1.09
N LEU A 168 -20.73 -11.09 1.00
CA LEU A 168 -20.20 -9.78 1.39
C LEU A 168 -20.84 -8.65 0.57
N PHE A 169 -21.03 -8.86 -0.73
CA PHE A 169 -21.68 -7.90 -1.60
C PHE A 169 -23.12 -7.62 -1.15
N ASP A 170 -23.88 -8.68 -0.84
CA ASP A 170 -25.26 -8.54 -0.39
C ASP A 170 -25.38 -7.77 0.93
N GLN A 171 -24.46 -8.01 1.88
CA GLN A 171 -24.40 -7.25 3.14
C GLN A 171 -24.12 -5.76 2.89
N VAL A 172 -23.15 -5.46 2.01
CA VAL A 172 -22.80 -4.08 1.65
C VAL A 172 -23.95 -3.36 0.95
N ILE A 173 -24.64 -4.01 0.02
CA ILE A 173 -25.80 -3.42 -0.68
C ILE A 173 -26.97 -3.18 0.29
N THR A 174 -27.24 -4.14 1.18
CA THR A 174 -28.26 -4.01 2.23
C THR A 174 -27.99 -2.80 3.11
N TYR A 175 -26.74 -2.62 3.54
CA TYR A 175 -26.33 -1.47 4.33
C TYR A 175 -26.43 -0.15 3.55
N LYS A 176 -26.00 -0.11 2.28
CA LYS A 176 -26.16 1.09 1.40
C LYS A 176 -27.63 1.50 1.26
N ASN A 177 -28.54 0.53 1.14
CA ASN A 177 -29.98 0.79 1.07
C ASN A 177 -30.55 1.32 2.40
N SER A 178 -30.09 0.78 3.54
CA SER A 178 -30.47 1.25 4.88
C SER A 178 -30.04 2.71 5.12
N LEU A 179 -28.82 3.08 4.72
CA LEU A 179 -28.33 4.46 4.78
C LEU A 179 -29.14 5.43 3.91
N ALA A 180 -29.49 5.00 2.70
CA ALA A 180 -30.36 5.78 1.81
C ALA A 180 -31.76 5.98 2.39
N GLY A 181 -32.28 5.01 3.14
CA GLY A 181 -33.54 5.10 3.90
C GLY A 181 -33.48 6.15 5.01
N LYS A 182 -32.41 6.15 5.83
CA LYS A 182 -32.22 7.12 6.93
C LYS A 182 -32.08 8.57 6.46
N MET A 183 -31.50 8.80 5.28
CA MET A 183 -31.38 10.15 4.69
C MET A 183 -32.74 10.73 4.23
N ARG A 184 -33.73 9.89 3.91
CA ARG A 184 -35.06 10.33 3.46
C ARG A 184 -36.03 10.65 4.60
N SER A 185 -35.74 10.21 5.83
CA SER A 185 -36.55 10.49 7.02
C SER A 185 -36.15 11.77 7.78
N ALA A 186 -35.14 12.51 7.32
CA ALA A 186 -34.81 13.81 7.88
C ALA A 186 -35.89 14.85 7.46
N PRO A 187 -36.53 15.58 8.39
CA PRO A 187 -37.56 16.55 8.04
C PRO A 187 -37.00 17.64 7.13
N PRO A 188 -37.73 18.06 6.08
CA PRO A 188 -37.23 19.06 5.14
C PRO A 188 -36.97 20.37 5.88
N LYS A 189 -35.73 20.86 5.80
CA LYS A 189 -35.41 22.22 6.23
C LYS A 189 -36.28 23.18 5.41
N LYS A 190 -37.16 23.92 6.09
CA LYS A 190 -38.05 24.91 5.48
C LYS A 190 -37.26 25.80 4.53
N ALA A 191 -37.66 25.81 3.26
CA ALA A 191 -37.12 26.70 2.25
C ALA A 191 -37.32 28.15 2.72
N LYS A 192 -36.23 28.92 2.73
CA LYS A 192 -36.25 30.35 3.05
C LYS A 192 -36.84 31.06 1.83
N ALA A 193 -38.04 31.63 1.98
CA ALA A 193 -38.66 32.45 0.95
C ALA A 193 -37.73 33.62 0.59
N ASN A 194 -37.45 33.78 -0.71
CA ASN A 194 -36.78 34.97 -1.23
C ASN A 194 -37.81 36.13 -1.28
N PRO A 195 -37.40 37.37 -0.95
CA PRO A 195 -38.25 38.54 -1.15
C PRO A 195 -38.34 38.90 -2.64
N PRO A 196 -39.41 39.61 -3.09
CA PRO A 196 -39.58 39.97 -4.49
C PRO A 196 -38.55 41.05 -4.89
N GLY A 197 -37.87 40.83 -6.01
CA GLY A 197 -37.04 41.85 -6.67
C GLY A 197 -37.90 42.86 -7.47
N PRO A 198 -37.39 44.08 -7.69
CA PRO A 198 -38.17 45.19 -8.25
C PRO A 198 -38.27 45.10 -9.77
N GLY A 199 -39.48 45.26 -10.30
CA GLY A 199 -39.75 45.47 -11.72
C GLY A 199 -39.44 46.91 -12.13
N THR A 200 -38.88 47.04 -13.33
CA THR A 200 -38.55 48.27 -14.05
C THR A 200 -39.78 49.05 -14.52
N ASP A 201 -39.68 50.38 -14.41
CA ASP A 201 -40.44 51.57 -14.88
C ASP A 201 -41.14 51.49 -16.27
N PRO A 202 -41.93 52.49 -16.77
CA PRO A 202 -42.03 53.90 -16.31
C PRO A 202 -43.44 54.58 -16.35
N THR A 203 -43.66 55.64 -15.56
CA THR A 203 -44.30 56.88 -16.05
C THR A 203 -44.16 58.06 -15.06
N ASP A 204 -43.45 59.08 -15.54
CA ASP A 204 -43.68 60.54 -15.44
C ASP A 204 -44.65 61.08 -14.36
N VAL A 205 -44.14 61.94 -13.45
CA VAL A 205 -44.49 63.37 -13.31
C VAL A 205 -43.66 64.06 -12.20
N THR A 206 -42.94 65.10 -12.61
CA THR A 206 -42.73 66.42 -11.99
C THR A 206 -42.98 66.63 -10.47
N ALA A 207 -41.98 67.13 -9.73
CA ALA A 207 -42.02 68.45 -9.04
C ALA A 207 -40.81 68.72 -8.12
N LEU A 208 -40.55 70.02 -7.94
CA LEU A 208 -39.37 70.71 -7.39
C LEU A 208 -39.07 70.53 -5.88
N ALA A 209 -37.76 70.61 -5.60
CA ALA A 209 -37.07 71.38 -4.56
C ALA A 209 -37.64 71.51 -3.14
N SER A 210 -36.82 71.19 -2.14
CA SER A 210 -36.40 72.15 -1.10
C SER A 210 -35.32 71.59 -0.17
N THR A 211 -34.41 72.48 0.17
CA THR A 211 -33.28 72.40 1.11
C THR A 211 -33.70 72.09 2.55
N SER A 212 -32.90 71.31 3.29
CA SER A 212 -32.38 71.75 4.59
C SER A 212 -31.35 70.79 5.18
N ALA A 213 -30.27 71.39 5.68
CA ALA A 213 -29.17 70.74 6.37
C ALA A 213 -29.54 70.44 7.83
N HIS A 214 -29.21 69.24 8.29
CA HIS A 214 -28.91 68.99 9.71
C HIS A 214 -27.63 68.17 9.83
N GLN A 215 -26.64 68.79 10.47
CA GLN A 215 -25.37 68.24 10.90
C GLN A 215 -25.58 67.16 11.98
N LEU A 216 -24.85 66.03 11.93
CA LEU A 216 -24.37 65.32 13.14
C LEU A 216 -23.12 64.45 12.81
N LEU A 217 -21.96 64.96 13.26
CA LEU A 217 -20.74 64.32 13.81
C LEU A 217 -20.04 63.10 13.16
N PRO A 218 -18.68 63.10 13.10
CA PRO A 218 -17.87 61.96 12.70
C PRO A 218 -17.69 61.01 13.89
N ARG A 219 -18.24 59.80 13.81
CA ARG A 219 -17.97 58.74 14.80
C ARG A 219 -17.01 57.72 14.20
N GLY A 220 -15.73 57.90 14.52
CA GLY A 220 -14.74 56.84 14.43
C GLY A 220 -15.19 55.62 15.24
N GLY A 221 -15.22 54.48 14.57
CA GLY A 221 -15.54 53.19 15.16
C GLY A 221 -15.27 52.13 14.11
N ALA A 222 -14.19 51.38 14.28
CA ALA A 222 -13.83 50.27 13.41
C ALA A 222 -15.04 49.34 13.26
N ARG A 223 -15.52 49.17 12.02
CA ARG A 223 -16.58 48.20 11.71
C ARG A 223 -16.08 46.81 12.15
N PRO A 224 -16.84 46.04 12.94
CA PRO A 224 -16.44 44.69 13.29
C PRO A 224 -16.28 43.86 12.02
N PRO A 225 -15.25 42.99 11.95
CA PRO A 225 -14.90 42.26 10.74
C PRO A 225 -16.08 41.40 10.28
N THR A 226 -16.43 41.56 9.01
CA THR A 226 -17.53 40.79 8.41
C THR A 226 -17.21 39.29 8.43
N LYS A 227 -18.23 38.44 8.61
CA LYS A 227 -18.10 36.97 8.68
C LYS A 227 -17.27 36.35 7.54
N LYS A 228 -17.24 37.00 6.37
CA LYS A 228 -16.42 36.62 5.21
C LYS A 228 -14.93 36.93 5.39
N SER A 229 -14.59 38.05 6.03
CA SER A 229 -13.20 38.44 6.32
C SER A 229 -12.55 37.48 7.33
N LEU A 230 -13.27 37.09 8.39
CA LEU A 230 -12.79 36.12 9.37
C LEU A 230 -12.55 34.73 8.76
N ALA A 231 -13.41 34.29 7.82
CA ALA A 231 -13.23 33.03 7.11
C ALA A 231 -12.03 33.06 6.14
N ALA A 232 -11.81 34.18 5.45
CA ALA A 232 -10.66 34.36 4.56
C ALA A 232 -9.33 34.36 5.32
N GLU A 233 -9.28 35.00 6.50
CA GLU A 233 -8.09 35.01 7.35
C GLU A 233 -7.81 33.64 7.96
N ALA A 234 -8.84 32.92 8.42
CA ALA A 234 -8.70 31.54 8.89
C ALA A 234 -8.21 30.59 7.79
N SER A 235 -8.67 30.77 6.54
CA SER A 235 -8.19 30.00 5.39
C SER A 235 -6.73 30.30 5.06
N ARG A 236 -6.31 31.58 5.13
CA ARG A 236 -4.90 31.96 4.94
C ARG A 236 -4.01 31.36 6.02
N ARG A 237 -4.44 31.37 7.28
CA ARG A 237 -3.70 30.75 8.40
C ARG A 237 -3.50 29.25 8.18
N LYS A 238 -4.56 28.51 7.82
CA LYS A 238 -4.47 27.07 7.52
C LYS A 238 -3.53 26.78 6.34
N SER A 239 -3.53 27.63 5.33
CA SER A 239 -2.63 27.47 4.17
C SER A 239 -1.16 27.67 4.56
N LEU A 240 -0.86 28.64 5.42
CA LEU A 240 0.51 28.89 5.90
C LEU A 240 0.99 27.78 6.82
N GLU A 241 0.13 27.29 7.71
CA GLU A 241 0.43 26.17 8.59
C GLU A 241 0.73 24.89 7.80
N LYS A 242 -0.07 24.58 6.78
CA LYS A 242 0.18 23.44 5.88
C LYS A 242 1.51 23.58 5.16
N LYS A 243 1.84 24.78 4.66
CA LYS A 243 3.13 25.04 4.00
C LYS A 243 4.30 24.87 4.96
N ALA A 244 4.18 25.35 6.19
CA ALA A 244 5.20 25.17 7.22
C ALA A 244 5.40 23.69 7.59
N GLN A 245 4.32 22.91 7.68
CA GLN A 245 4.40 21.47 7.91
C GLN A 245 5.09 20.72 6.77
N GLU A 246 4.83 21.12 5.52
CA GLU A 246 5.46 20.55 4.34
C GLU A 246 6.96 20.88 4.27
N GLU A 247 7.36 22.11 4.61
CA GLU A 247 8.77 22.50 4.71
C GLU A 247 9.51 21.72 5.81
N LEU A 248 8.90 21.54 6.98
CA LEU A 248 9.46 20.72 8.06
C LEU A 248 9.60 19.25 7.64
N TRP A 249 8.61 18.72 6.92
CA TRP A 249 8.64 17.36 6.40
C TRP A 249 9.79 17.16 5.40
N LEU A 250 9.98 18.10 4.46
CA LEU A 250 11.09 18.08 3.50
C LEU A 250 12.46 18.13 4.19
N ILE A 251 12.61 18.96 5.22
CA ILE A 251 13.84 19.03 6.02
C ILE A 251 14.11 17.69 6.73
N SER A 252 13.07 17.07 7.29
CA SER A 252 13.19 15.75 7.93
C SER A 252 13.57 14.66 6.94
N GLU A 253 12.96 14.66 5.75
CA GLU A 253 13.27 13.70 4.68
C GLU A 253 14.72 13.86 4.21
N HIS A 254 15.19 15.10 4.02
CA HIS A 254 16.56 15.40 3.65
C HIS A 254 17.56 14.86 4.68
N LYS A 255 17.34 15.16 5.97
CA LYS A 255 18.18 14.65 7.06
C LYS A 255 18.21 13.12 7.11
N ARG A 256 17.08 12.46 6.88
CA ARG A 256 17.02 10.99 6.82
C ARG A 256 17.85 10.44 5.66
N LYS A 257 17.78 11.08 4.48
CA LYS A 257 18.59 10.70 3.32
C LYS A 257 20.09 10.88 3.58
N GLU A 258 20.48 11.99 4.22
CA GLU A 258 21.88 12.24 4.61
C GLU A 258 22.39 11.20 5.60
N GLN A 259 21.60 10.85 6.63
CA GLN A 259 21.96 9.81 7.59
C GLN A 259 22.17 8.45 6.91
N ILE A 260 21.25 8.05 6.02
CA ILE A 260 21.38 6.79 5.27
C ILE A 260 22.64 6.81 4.40
N ALA A 261 22.90 7.92 3.70
CA ALA A 261 24.10 8.07 2.88
C ALA A 261 25.39 8.01 3.71
N GLN A 262 25.37 8.53 4.94
CA GLN A 262 26.48 8.42 5.87
C GLN A 262 26.73 6.97 6.30
N PHE A 263 25.70 6.25 6.74
CA PHE A 263 25.82 4.82 7.08
C PHE A 263 26.36 3.98 5.92
N LEU A 264 25.89 4.26 4.69
CA LEU A 264 26.39 3.58 3.49
C LEU A 264 27.87 3.86 3.23
N ARG A 265 28.33 5.11 3.40
CA ARG A 265 29.75 5.45 3.24
C ARG A 265 30.61 4.77 4.30
N GLU A 266 30.20 4.84 5.57
CA GLU A 266 30.92 4.22 6.69
C GLU A 266 31.00 2.70 6.54
N GLY A 267 29.91 2.04 6.17
CA GLY A 267 29.92 0.59 5.91
C GLY A 267 30.81 0.19 4.72
N LEU A 268 30.84 1.02 3.67
CA LEU A 268 31.69 0.77 2.50
C LEU A 268 33.18 1.00 2.82
N GLU A 269 33.50 1.95 3.69
CA GLU A 269 34.85 2.21 4.19
C GLU A 269 35.32 1.11 5.15
N GLN A 270 34.46 0.61 6.05
CA GLN A 270 34.74 -0.55 6.90
C GLN A 270 35.03 -1.80 6.06
N ALA A 271 34.18 -2.12 5.08
CA ALA A 271 34.40 -3.25 4.18
C ALA A 271 35.64 -3.11 3.28
N ARG A 272 36.12 -1.87 3.07
CA ARG A 272 37.40 -1.61 2.37
C ARG A 272 38.59 -1.83 3.30
N LEU A 273 38.49 -1.38 4.55
CA LEU A 273 39.54 -1.56 5.56
C LEU A 273 39.70 -3.03 5.96
N GLU A 274 38.60 -3.79 6.11
CA GLU A 274 38.65 -5.24 6.34
C GLU A 274 39.38 -5.98 5.21
N ARG A 275 39.04 -5.65 3.95
CA ARG A 275 39.73 -6.23 2.78
C ARG A 275 41.21 -5.87 2.66
N LEU A 276 41.63 -4.73 3.22
CA LEU A 276 43.04 -4.32 3.25
C LEU A 276 43.79 -4.90 4.48
N GLY A 277 43.09 -5.15 5.58
CA GLY A 277 43.63 -5.78 6.80
C GLY A 277 43.89 -7.28 6.65
N GLU A 278 43.08 -7.99 5.85
CA GLU A 278 43.28 -9.40 5.54
C GLU A 278 44.45 -9.67 4.57
N ALA A 279 45.05 -8.61 3.99
CA ALA A 279 46.11 -8.72 2.98
C ALA A 279 47.55 -8.61 3.53
N GLN A 280 47.78 -8.67 4.85
CA GLN A 280 49.15 -8.72 5.41
C GLN A 280 49.61 -10.18 5.61
N PRO A 281 50.63 -10.66 4.87
CA PRO A 281 51.15 -12.01 5.04
C PRO A 281 51.99 -12.08 6.32
N THR A 282 51.72 -13.12 7.12
CA THR A 282 52.50 -13.50 8.29
C THR A 282 53.96 -13.78 7.87
N ALA A 283 54.84 -12.81 8.09
CA ALA A 283 56.27 -13.00 7.94
C ALA A 283 56.74 -14.00 8.99
N GLY A 284 57.17 -15.17 8.52
CA GLY A 284 57.67 -16.28 9.32
C GLY A 284 58.82 -15.86 10.23
N ARG A 285 58.76 -16.36 11.46
CA ARG A 285 59.87 -16.37 12.40
C ARG A 285 60.20 -17.85 12.62
N ASP A 286 61.01 -18.40 11.71
CA ASP A 286 61.68 -19.67 11.88
C ASP A 286 63.17 -19.35 12.04
N ASP A 287 63.70 -19.67 13.22
CA ASP A 287 65.11 -19.95 13.48
C ASP A 287 65.19 -20.40 14.95
N GLY A 288 64.99 -21.70 15.14
CA GLY A 288 65.08 -22.39 16.42
C GLY A 288 65.50 -23.83 16.24
N MET A 289 66.71 -24.05 15.68
CA MET A 289 67.35 -25.37 15.65
C MET A 289 68.44 -25.42 16.72
N GLU A 290 68.15 -26.06 17.85
CA GLU A 290 69.15 -26.47 18.84
C GLU A 290 69.03 -27.99 19.09
N LYS A 291 70.16 -28.67 18.83
CA LYS A 291 70.58 -30.04 19.16
C LYS A 291 70.14 -31.20 18.27
#